data_AF-A0A814LWM7-F1
#
_entry.id   AF-A0A814LWM7-F1
#
_cell.length_a   1.000
_cell.length_b   1.000
_cell.length_c   1.000
_cell.angle_alpha   90.00
_cell.angle_beta   90.00
_cell.angle_gamma   90.00
#
_symmetry.space_group_name_H-M   'P 1'
#
loop_
_entity.id
_entity.type
_entity.pdbx_description
1 polymer ?
#
loop_
_entity_poly.entity_id
_entity_poly.type
_entity_poly.pdbx_seq_one_letter_code
_entity_poly.pdbx_strand_id
1 'polypeptide(L)'
;MPSVLVNGTKILSIKFRKLKIIDSYSFLSMPLSDFSITFNLNESKGHFPHLFNLPENQNYIGAYPDRKFYGSEFFASKKKAEFNNWYDSVKHETFDFKQQFLDYCWSDVVLLADGCLAFRKIIMERTKLDENNYGIDPFLSSIKIASLCHHIFRSKIMKPETIGINWY
;
A
#
# COMPACT_ATOMS: atom_id res chain seq x y z
N MET A 1 18.12 18.59 10.43
CA MET A 1 17.83 18.37 8.99
C MET A 1 17.28 16.96 8.81
N PRO A 2 16.28 16.74 7.95
CA PRO A 2 15.81 15.39 7.63
C PRO A 2 16.89 14.61 6.85
N SER A 3 17.03 13.31 7.11
CA SER A 3 17.87 12.41 6.32
C SER A 3 17.01 11.61 5.36
N VAL A 4 17.37 11.61 4.07
CA VAL A 4 16.61 10.95 3.01
C VAL A 4 17.44 9.79 2.45
N LEU A 5 16.84 8.60 2.37
CA LEU A 5 17.41 7.46 1.66
C LEU A 5 16.69 7.31 0.32
N VAL A 6 17.46 7.22 -0.76
CA VAL A 6 16.96 7.09 -2.13
C VAL A 6 17.53 5.85 -2.82
N ASN A 7 16.83 5.37 -3.83
CA ASN A 7 17.31 4.39 -4.81
C ASN A 7 17.03 4.94 -6.20
N GLY A 8 18.04 5.54 -6.83
CA GLY A 8 17.85 6.38 -8.01
C GLY A 8 16.93 7.56 -7.68
N THR A 9 15.82 7.68 -8.42
CA THR A 9 14.80 8.73 -8.20
C THR A 9 13.75 8.38 -7.15
N LYS A 10 13.75 7.15 -6.62
CA LYS A 10 12.76 6.70 -5.64
C LYS A 10 13.21 7.00 -4.21
N ILE A 11 12.37 7.72 -3.45
CA ILE A 11 12.59 7.93 -2.02
C ILE A 11 12.13 6.67 -1.28
N LEU A 12 13.04 6.01 -0.58
CA LEU A 12 12.74 4.80 0.20
C LEU A 12 12.37 5.11 1.65
N SER A 13 13.03 6.10 2.24
CA SER A 13 12.74 6.51 3.60
C SER A 13 13.16 7.95 3.87
N ILE A 14 12.38 8.65 4.68
CA ILE A 14 12.72 9.95 5.25
C ILE A 14 12.74 9.78 6.77
N LYS A 15 13.84 10.13 7.42
CA LYS A 15 13.89 10.21 8.88
C LYS A 15 14.00 11.66 9.31
N PHE A 16 13.14 12.06 10.23
CA PHE A 16 13.17 13.37 10.84
C PHE A 16 12.80 13.27 12.31
N ARG A 17 13.76 13.61 13.20
CA ARG A 17 13.62 13.41 14.65
C ARG A 17 13.27 11.96 14.96
N LYS A 18 12.13 11.71 15.62
CA LYS A 18 11.62 10.39 15.97
C LYS A 18 10.70 9.78 14.90
N LEU A 19 10.47 10.47 13.78
CA LEU A 19 9.61 10.00 12.69
C LEU A 19 10.45 9.31 11.61
N LYS A 20 9.96 8.16 11.17
CA LYS A 20 10.48 7.42 10.01
C LYS A 20 9.32 7.22 9.04
N ILE A 21 9.40 7.86 7.89
CA ILE A 21 8.49 7.66 6.75
C ILE A 21 9.15 6.63 5.84
N ILE A 22 8.37 5.69 5.35
CA ILE A 22 8.84 4.57 4.52
C ILE A 22 7.86 4.43 3.34
N ASP A 23 8.40 4.17 2.17
CA ASP A 23 7.58 3.79 1.01
C ASP A 23 7.10 2.34 1.17
N SER A 24 5.80 2.13 1.38
CA SER A 24 5.20 0.80 1.52
C SER A 24 5.42 -0.08 0.29
N TYR A 25 5.54 0.50 -0.90
CA TYR A 25 5.75 -0.24 -2.16
C TYR A 25 7.11 -0.94 -2.21
N SER A 26 8.08 -0.49 -1.41
CA SER A 26 9.37 -1.15 -1.23
C SER A 26 9.29 -2.49 -0.49
N PHE A 27 8.16 -2.75 0.18
CA PHE A 27 7.83 -4.03 0.81
C PHE A 27 6.75 -4.78 0.04
N LEU A 28 5.71 -4.07 -0.38
CA LEU A 28 4.51 -4.61 -1.01
C LEU A 28 4.44 -4.11 -2.46
N SER A 29 5.24 -4.72 -3.34
CA SER A 29 5.35 -4.32 -4.75
C SER A 29 4.17 -4.82 -5.60
N MET A 30 2.95 -4.51 -5.17
CA MET A 30 1.70 -4.84 -5.86
C MET A 30 0.74 -3.64 -5.84
N PRO A 31 -0.23 -3.57 -6.77
CA PRO A 31 -1.28 -2.55 -6.72
C PRO A 31 -2.10 -2.63 -5.44
N LEU A 32 -2.57 -1.49 -4.94
CA LEU A 32 -3.43 -1.44 -3.75
C LEU A 32 -4.75 -2.22 -3.93
N SER A 33 -5.28 -2.32 -5.16
CA SER A 33 -6.46 -3.14 -5.47
C SER A 33 -6.30 -4.62 -5.14
N ASP A 34 -5.06 -5.10 -5.07
CA ASP A 34 -4.77 -6.51 -4.89
C ASP A 34 -4.58 -6.86 -3.40
N PHE A 35 -4.56 -5.84 -2.52
CA PHE A 35 -4.39 -6.02 -1.07
C PHE A 35 -5.54 -6.81 -0.46
N SER A 36 -6.77 -6.53 -0.88
CA SER A 36 -7.98 -7.20 -0.36
C SER A 36 -7.91 -8.71 -0.54
N ILE A 37 -7.50 -9.15 -1.73
CA ILE A 37 -7.33 -10.58 -2.03
C ILE A 37 -6.09 -11.13 -1.34
N THR A 38 -4.96 -10.41 -1.40
CA THR A 38 -3.67 -10.89 -0.88
C THR A 38 -3.68 -11.09 0.63
N PHE A 39 -4.32 -10.17 1.36
CA PHE A 39 -4.37 -10.18 2.82
C PHE A 39 -5.72 -10.63 3.37
N ASN A 40 -6.65 -11.06 2.51
CA ASN A 40 -8.01 -11.46 2.86
C ASN A 40 -8.73 -10.38 3.70
N LEU A 41 -8.71 -9.15 3.20
CA LEU A 41 -9.38 -7.99 3.80
C LEU A 41 -10.78 -7.81 3.19
N ASN A 42 -11.72 -7.33 4.00
CA ASN A 42 -13.12 -7.13 3.57
C ASN A 42 -13.27 -5.92 2.63
N GLU A 43 -12.46 -4.89 2.83
CA GLU A 43 -12.54 -3.65 2.05
C GLU A 43 -11.89 -3.83 0.67
N SER A 44 -12.49 -3.26 -0.37
CA SER A 44 -11.96 -3.24 -1.74
C SER A 44 -11.71 -1.82 -2.21
N LYS A 45 -10.73 -1.64 -3.09
CA LYS A 45 -10.40 -0.32 -3.62
C LYS A 45 -11.57 0.23 -4.46
N GLY A 46 -12.04 1.42 -4.12
CA GLY A 46 -13.07 2.13 -4.87
C GLY A 46 -12.61 2.66 -6.24
N HIS A 47 -13.56 3.19 -7.02
CA HIS A 47 -13.30 3.84 -8.31
C HIS A 47 -13.43 5.35 -8.18
N PHE A 48 -12.45 6.11 -8.68
CA PHE A 48 -12.46 7.57 -8.65
C PHE A 48 -12.13 8.16 -10.03
N PRO A 49 -12.83 9.21 -10.49
CA PRO A 49 -12.61 9.82 -11.79
C PRO A 49 -11.38 10.72 -11.78
N HIS A 50 -10.18 10.12 -11.85
CA HIS A 50 -8.90 10.84 -11.73
C HIS A 50 -8.73 11.99 -12.74
N LEU A 51 -9.23 11.83 -13.98
CA LEU A 51 -9.14 12.88 -15.00
C LEU A 51 -10.18 13.99 -14.80
N PHE A 52 -11.17 13.79 -13.91
CA PHE A 52 -12.14 14.80 -13.51
C PHE A 52 -11.65 15.64 -12.32
N ASN A 53 -10.52 15.25 -11.68
CA ASN A 53 -9.92 15.99 -10.57
C ASN A 53 -9.17 17.22 -11.05
N LEU A 54 -9.94 18.22 -11.47
CA LEU A 54 -9.48 19.52 -11.93
C LEU A 54 -9.93 20.61 -10.96
N PRO A 55 -9.21 21.75 -10.86
CA PRO A 55 -9.60 22.87 -9.99
C PRO A 55 -11.04 23.35 -10.22
N GLU A 56 -11.51 23.31 -11.47
CA GLU A 56 -12.84 23.76 -11.86
C GLU A 56 -13.95 22.83 -11.35
N ASN A 57 -13.63 21.56 -11.12
CA ASN A 57 -14.59 20.53 -10.69
C ASN A 57 -14.63 20.32 -9.18
N GLN A 58 -13.81 21.04 -8.38
CA GLN A 58 -13.70 20.83 -6.94
C GLN A 58 -14.99 21.10 -6.16
N ASN A 59 -15.94 21.86 -6.74
CA ASN A 59 -17.27 22.13 -6.16
C ASN A 59 -18.40 21.47 -6.95
N TYR A 60 -18.08 20.52 -7.84
CA TYR A 60 -19.07 19.87 -8.69
C TYR A 60 -20.02 19.00 -7.86
N ILE A 61 -21.32 19.21 -8.07
CA ILE A 61 -22.40 18.37 -7.58
C ILE A 61 -23.32 18.13 -8.78
N GLY A 62 -23.46 16.89 -9.21
CA GLY A 62 -24.23 16.56 -10.42
C GLY A 62 -24.25 15.07 -10.70
N ALA A 63 -24.43 14.69 -11.96
CA ALA A 63 -24.35 13.27 -12.35
C ALA A 63 -22.91 12.74 -12.21
N TYR A 64 -22.76 11.43 -12.07
CA TYR A 64 -21.43 10.81 -12.10
C TYR A 64 -20.68 11.18 -13.40
N PRO A 65 -19.36 11.52 -13.31
CA PRO A 65 -18.56 11.83 -14.49
C PRO A 65 -18.55 10.68 -15.49
N ASP A 66 -18.43 10.99 -16.78
CA ASP A 66 -18.34 9.96 -17.83
C ASP A 66 -17.21 8.94 -17.59
N ARG A 67 -17.39 7.70 -18.08
CA ARG A 67 -16.43 6.59 -17.96
C ARG A 67 -15.00 6.96 -18.40
N LYS A 68 -14.85 7.86 -19.37
CA LYS A 68 -13.55 8.34 -19.85
C LYS A 68 -12.74 9.00 -18.73
N PHE A 69 -13.38 9.59 -17.72
CA PHE A 69 -12.67 10.28 -16.65
C PHE A 69 -12.01 9.34 -15.62
N TYR A 70 -12.29 8.03 -15.68
CA TYR A 70 -11.75 7.01 -14.79
C TYR A 70 -10.51 6.30 -15.35
N GLY A 71 -10.10 6.60 -16.59
CA GLY A 71 -9.02 5.88 -17.27
C GLY A 71 -9.39 4.42 -17.61
N SER A 72 -10.69 4.13 -17.73
CA SER A 72 -11.23 2.79 -17.94
C SER A 72 -10.84 2.16 -19.29
N GLU A 73 -10.34 2.97 -20.22
CA GLU A 73 -9.75 2.56 -21.49
C GLU A 73 -8.49 1.70 -21.29
N PHE A 74 -7.74 1.90 -20.20
CA PHE A 74 -6.50 1.17 -19.90
C PHE A 74 -6.73 -0.08 -19.03
N PHE A 75 -7.98 -0.38 -18.66
CA PHE A 75 -8.28 -1.53 -17.82
C PHE A 75 -8.17 -2.84 -18.63
N ALA A 76 -7.55 -3.86 -18.04
CA ALA A 76 -7.62 -5.23 -18.55
C ALA A 76 -9.07 -5.72 -18.59
N SER A 77 -9.39 -6.64 -19.50
CA SER A 77 -10.77 -7.05 -19.82
C SER A 77 -11.63 -7.39 -18.60
N LYS A 78 -11.08 -8.14 -17.62
CA LYS A 78 -11.80 -8.49 -16.39
C LYS A 78 -12.14 -7.25 -15.55
N LYS A 79 -11.14 -6.42 -15.24
CA LYS A 79 -11.30 -5.18 -14.47
C LYS A 79 -12.22 -4.18 -15.17
N LYS A 80 -12.20 -4.16 -16.51
CA LYS A 80 -13.10 -3.31 -17.31
C LYS A 80 -14.56 -3.75 -17.18
N ALA A 81 -14.82 -5.05 -17.16
CA ALA A 81 -16.17 -5.58 -16.95
C ALA A 81 -16.69 -5.25 -15.54
N GLU A 82 -15.86 -5.45 -14.51
CA GLU A 82 -16.19 -5.09 -13.12
C GLU A 82 -16.50 -3.59 -12.98
N PHE A 83 -15.64 -2.73 -13.55
CA PHE A 83 -15.86 -1.29 -13.58
C PHE A 83 -17.15 -0.90 -14.30
N ASN A 84 -17.45 -1.49 -15.45
CA ASN A 84 -18.65 -1.17 -16.20
C ASN A 84 -19.92 -1.51 -15.42
N ASN A 85 -19.94 -2.65 -14.74
CA ASN A 85 -21.06 -3.07 -13.90
C ASN A 85 -21.28 -2.10 -12.73
N TRP A 86 -20.20 -1.72 -12.03
CA TRP A 86 -20.26 -0.72 -10.97
C TRP A 86 -20.72 0.65 -11.50
N TYR A 87 -20.17 1.10 -12.63
CA TYR A 87 -20.53 2.39 -13.21
C TYR A 87 -22.02 2.42 -13.59
N ASP A 88 -22.51 1.35 -14.22
CA ASP A 88 -23.91 1.27 -14.60
C ASP A 88 -24.88 1.28 -13.41
N SER A 89 -24.44 0.84 -12.22
CA SER A 89 -25.26 0.94 -11.01
C SER A 89 -25.31 2.35 -10.41
N VAL A 90 -24.26 3.18 -10.58
CA VAL A 90 -24.17 4.50 -9.93
C VAL A 90 -24.35 5.70 -10.87
N LYS A 91 -24.26 5.52 -12.20
CA LYS A 91 -24.17 6.62 -13.18
C LYS A 91 -25.30 7.65 -13.15
N HIS A 92 -26.46 7.29 -12.60
CA HIS A 92 -27.64 8.16 -12.49
C HIS A 92 -27.80 8.78 -11.09
N GLU A 93 -26.94 8.43 -10.14
CA GLU A 93 -26.92 9.01 -8.81
C GLU A 93 -26.23 10.38 -8.82
N THR A 94 -26.33 11.08 -7.69
CA THR A 94 -25.63 12.36 -7.49
C THR A 94 -24.20 12.10 -7.03
N PHE A 95 -23.26 12.65 -7.79
CA PHE A 95 -21.85 12.71 -7.48
C PHE A 95 -21.52 14.07 -6.86
N ASP A 96 -21.24 14.09 -5.55
CA ASP A 96 -20.59 15.21 -4.87
C ASP A 96 -19.08 15.00 -4.91
N PHE A 97 -18.37 15.86 -5.64
CA PHE A 97 -16.93 15.71 -5.84
C PHE A 97 -16.14 15.68 -4.53
N LYS A 98 -16.46 16.56 -3.58
CA LYS A 98 -15.67 16.68 -2.33
C LYS A 98 -15.87 15.47 -1.46
N GLN A 99 -17.12 15.01 -1.33
CA GLN A 99 -17.44 13.82 -0.56
C GLN A 99 -16.76 12.59 -1.17
N GLN A 100 -16.93 12.38 -2.47
CA GLN A 100 -16.35 11.22 -3.18
C GLN A 100 -14.82 11.23 -3.15
N PHE A 101 -14.18 12.40 -3.24
CA PHE A 101 -12.73 12.53 -3.12
C PHE A 101 -12.24 12.15 -1.72
N LEU A 102 -12.90 12.65 -0.67
CA LEU A 102 -12.56 12.31 0.71
C LEU A 102 -12.78 10.83 1.01
N ASP A 103 -13.92 10.28 0.61
CA ASP A 103 -14.26 8.87 0.81
C ASP A 103 -13.25 7.95 0.10
N TYR A 104 -12.87 8.30 -1.14
CA TYR A 104 -11.85 7.57 -1.88
C TYR A 104 -10.47 7.63 -1.19
N CYS A 105 -10.02 8.83 -0.80
CA CYS A 105 -8.73 8.99 -0.11
C CYS A 105 -8.72 8.25 1.23
N TRP A 106 -9.81 8.30 1.98
CA TRP A 106 -9.95 7.59 3.23
C TRP A 106 -9.87 6.08 3.03
N SER A 107 -10.65 5.53 2.08
CA SER A 107 -10.66 4.11 1.73
C SER A 107 -9.27 3.62 1.30
N ASP A 108 -8.57 4.36 0.43
CA ASP A 108 -7.21 4.03 -0.01
C ASP A 108 -6.21 4.00 1.17
N VAL A 109 -6.30 4.96 2.10
CA VAL A 109 -5.43 5.02 3.28
C VAL A 109 -5.72 3.86 4.25
N VAL A 110 -7.00 3.56 4.50
CA VAL A 110 -7.41 2.45 5.38
C VAL A 110 -6.95 1.12 4.79
N LEU A 111 -7.23 0.86 3.51
CA LEU A 111 -6.82 -0.38 2.85
C LEU A 111 -5.29 -0.56 2.86
N LEU A 112 -4.54 0.53 2.64
CA LEU A 112 -3.08 0.50 2.71
C LEU A 112 -2.60 0.20 4.13
N ALA A 113 -3.19 0.83 5.14
CA ALA A 113 -2.85 0.61 6.54
C ALA A 113 -3.14 -0.84 6.97
N ASP A 114 -4.32 -1.36 6.64
CA ASP A 114 -4.72 -2.72 6.96
C ASP A 114 -3.82 -3.75 6.28
N GLY A 115 -3.48 -3.57 5.01
CA GLY A 115 -2.53 -4.45 4.32
C GLY A 115 -1.12 -4.39 4.94
N CYS A 116 -0.64 -3.20 5.33
CA CYS A 116 0.64 -3.07 6.03
C CYS A 116 0.61 -3.75 7.39
N LEU A 117 -0.48 -3.64 8.15
CA LEU A 117 -0.66 -4.30 9.44
C LEU A 117 -0.75 -5.82 9.28
N ALA A 118 -1.47 -6.32 8.27
CA ALA A 118 -1.55 -7.74 7.95
C ALA A 118 -0.17 -8.31 7.58
N PHE A 119 0.57 -7.63 6.70
CA PHE A 119 1.95 -7.99 6.37
C PHE A 119 2.85 -8.02 7.61
N ARG A 120 2.80 -6.97 8.44
CA ARG A 120 3.56 -6.89 9.69
C ARG A 120 3.24 -8.06 10.61
N LYS A 121 1.96 -8.36 10.81
CA LYS A 121 1.49 -9.49 11.63
C LYS A 121 2.07 -10.81 11.12
N ILE A 122 1.94 -11.09 9.82
CA ILE A 122 2.44 -12.33 9.21
C ILE A 122 3.95 -12.48 9.43
N ILE A 123 4.74 -11.44 9.19
CA ILE A 123 6.19 -11.50 9.37
C ILE A 123 6.56 -11.72 10.85
N MET A 124 5.95 -10.96 11.76
CA MET A 124 6.24 -11.09 13.19
C MET A 124 5.88 -12.50 13.71
N GLU A 125 4.72 -13.03 13.33
CA GLU A 125 4.29 -14.38 13.70
C GLU A 125 5.23 -15.46 13.14
N ARG A 126 5.66 -15.34 11.88
CA ARG A 126 6.54 -16.33 11.22
C ARG A 126 8.00 -16.27 11.69
N THR A 127 8.41 -15.19 12.35
CA THR A 127 9.79 -14.98 12.81
C THR A 127 9.93 -15.06 14.33
N LYS A 128 8.82 -15.26 15.04
CA LYS A 128 8.78 -15.57 16.47
C LYS A 128 9.46 -16.93 16.73
N LEU A 129 10.29 -16.97 17.77
CA LEU A 129 11.03 -18.18 18.18
C LEU A 129 10.38 -18.85 19.38
N ASP A 130 9.99 -18.05 20.37
CA ASP A 130 9.41 -18.49 21.62
C ASP A 130 8.52 -17.37 22.20
N GLU A 131 7.91 -17.63 23.35
CA GLU A 131 7.02 -16.70 24.05
C GLU A 131 7.70 -15.39 24.50
N ASN A 132 9.03 -15.35 24.63
CA ASN A 132 9.81 -14.18 25.03
C ASN A 132 10.30 -13.35 23.82
N ASN A 133 10.03 -13.80 22.59
CA ASN A 133 10.41 -13.11 21.36
C ASN A 133 9.16 -12.64 20.58
N TYR A 134 9.04 -11.34 20.30
CA TYR A 134 7.90 -10.79 19.56
C TYR A 134 8.00 -10.94 18.02
N GLY A 135 9.05 -11.60 17.51
CA GLY A 135 9.36 -11.64 16.08
C GLY A 135 10.06 -10.37 15.58
N ILE A 136 10.39 -10.37 14.29
CA ILE A 136 11.06 -9.26 13.61
C ILE A 136 9.99 -8.33 13.05
N ASP A 137 9.97 -7.08 13.52
CA ASP A 137 9.12 -6.05 12.90
C ASP A 137 9.73 -5.61 11.56
N PRO A 138 9.02 -5.80 10.43
CA PRO A 138 9.56 -5.51 9.11
C PRO A 138 9.83 -4.01 8.87
N PHE A 139 9.00 -3.13 9.43
CA PHE A 139 9.09 -1.69 9.18
C PHE A 139 10.11 -1.01 10.10
N LEU A 140 10.42 -1.61 11.26
CA LEU A 140 11.50 -1.15 12.13
C LEU A 140 12.87 -1.67 11.69
N SER A 141 12.97 -2.97 11.39
CA SER A 141 14.25 -3.65 11.11
C SER A 141 14.82 -3.39 9.72
N SER A 142 13.99 -2.96 8.76
CA SER A 142 14.40 -2.85 7.35
C SER A 142 13.77 -1.64 6.65
N ILE A 143 14.17 -1.42 5.39
CA ILE A 143 13.65 -0.36 4.52
C ILE A 143 13.05 -0.92 3.22
N LYS A 144 13.31 -2.19 2.88
CA LYS A 144 12.75 -2.88 1.72
C LYS A 144 12.67 -4.38 1.95
N ILE A 145 11.83 -5.09 1.19
CA ILE A 145 11.61 -6.54 1.33
C ILE A 145 12.90 -7.37 1.26
N ALA A 146 13.82 -7.06 0.34
CA ALA A 146 15.07 -7.79 0.21
C ALA A 146 15.98 -7.68 1.47
N SER A 147 16.01 -6.51 2.10
CA SER A 147 16.74 -6.29 3.35
C SER A 147 16.13 -7.11 4.49
N LEU A 148 14.79 -7.17 4.53
CA LEU A 148 14.06 -7.95 5.51
C LEU A 148 14.35 -9.45 5.34
N CYS A 149 14.23 -9.97 4.12
CA CYS A 149 14.52 -11.38 3.83
C CYS A 149 15.94 -11.76 4.24
N HIS A 150 16.93 -10.91 3.94
CA HIS A 150 18.32 -11.14 4.34
C HIS A 150 18.50 -11.11 5.86
N HIS A 151 17.82 -10.19 6.55
CA HIS A 151 17.84 -10.14 8.01
C HIS A 151 17.21 -11.38 8.64
N ILE A 152 16.06 -11.84 8.14
CA ILE A 152 15.40 -13.09 8.58
C ILE A 152 16.32 -14.29 8.35
N PHE A 153 16.91 -14.41 7.15
CA PHE A 153 17.80 -15.52 6.81
C PHE A 153 18.99 -15.61 7.78
N ARG A 154 19.69 -14.49 8.00
CA ARG A 154 20.85 -14.45 8.91
C ARG A 154 20.49 -14.69 10.38
N SER A 155 19.31 -14.26 10.81
CA SER A 155 18.92 -14.34 12.24
C SER A 155 18.17 -15.63 12.60
N LYS A 156 17.55 -16.32 11.63
CA LYS A 156 16.64 -17.43 11.91
C LYS A 156 16.98 -18.74 11.19
N ILE A 157 17.64 -18.67 10.03
CA ILE A 157 17.86 -19.85 9.16
C ILE A 157 19.33 -20.28 9.16
N MET A 158 20.24 -19.31 9.18
CA MET A 158 21.67 -19.54 9.12
C MET A 158 22.17 -20.22 10.38
N LYS A 159 22.96 -21.29 10.22
CA LYS A 159 23.61 -21.98 11.35
C LYS A 159 24.67 -21.06 11.98
N PRO A 160 24.89 -21.12 13.29
CA PRO A 160 26.01 -20.44 13.93
C PRO A 160 27.33 -20.70 13.18
N GLU A 161 28.19 -19.69 13.08
CA GLU A 161 29.57 -19.79 12.56
C GLU A 161 29.71 -20.13 11.06
N THR A 162 28.65 -19.99 10.27
CA THR A 162 28.71 -20.28 8.82
C THR A 162 29.10 -19.09 7.93
N ILE A 163 29.18 -17.87 8.48
CA ILE A 163 29.79 -16.70 7.83
C ILE A 163 30.67 -16.00 8.86
N GLY A 164 31.94 -15.74 8.51
CA GLY A 164 32.87 -14.99 9.35
C GLY A 164 32.40 -13.56 9.59
N ILE A 165 31.66 -13.35 10.67
CA ILE A 165 31.43 -12.02 11.22
C ILE A 165 32.56 -11.81 12.24
N ASN A 166 33.61 -11.08 11.85
CA ASN A 166 34.62 -10.61 12.79
C ASN A 166 33.93 -9.68 13.77
N TRP A 167 33.83 -10.09 15.04
CA TRP A 167 33.54 -9.21 16.15
C TRP A 167 34.85 -8.47 16.48
N TYR A 168 34.88 -7.15 16.28
CA TYR A 168 35.81 -6.25 16.95
C TYR A 168 35.12 -5.65 18.17
#